data_AF-A0A1J4RQJ6-F1
#
_entry.id   AF-A0A1J4RQJ6-F1
#
_cell.length_a   1.000
_cell.length_b   1.000
_cell.length_c   1.000
_cell.angle_alpha   90.00
_cell.angle_beta   90.00
_cell.angle_gamma   90.00
#
_symmetry.space_group_name_H-M   'P 1'
#
loop_
_entity.id
_entity.type
_entity.pdbx_description
1 polymer ?
#
loop_
_entity_poly.entity_id
_entity_poly.type
_entity_poly.pdbx_seq_one_letter_code
_entity_poly.pdbx_strand_id
1 'polypeptide(L)' 'MTRLVDKGLLKRKLEGKTHIYKPAVKQKNVLSTLLHQTMGNLTSQFGEEALIAFVDGLDDISAETRQKLIEKLQKNEK' A
#
# COMPACT_ATOMS: atom_id res chain seq x y z
N MET A 1 -13.57 3.02 16.30
CA MET A 1 -13.23 4.41 15.91
C MET A 1 -12.02 4.96 16.66
N THR A 2 -11.90 4.78 17.99
CA THR A 2 -10.74 5.25 18.80
C THR A 2 -9.39 4.82 18.23
N ARG A 3 -9.18 3.52 17.95
CA ARG A 3 -7.93 3.01 17.36
C ARG A 3 -7.52 3.71 16.05
N LEU A 4 -8.49 4.13 15.23
CA LEU A 4 -8.21 4.83 13.98
C LEU A 4 -7.82 6.29 14.22
N VAL A 5 -8.32 6.89 15.31
CA VAL A 5 -7.87 8.20 15.79
C VAL A 5 -6.46 8.10 16.36
N ASP A 6 -6.20 7.08 17.18
CA ASP A 6 -4.87 6.84 17.79
C ASP A 6 -3.81 6.57 16.71
N LYS A 7 -4.19 5.88 15.64
CA LYS A 7 -3.34 5.67 14.45
C LYS A 7 -3.25 6.89 13.53
N GLY A 8 -3.88 8.02 13.87
CA GLY A 8 -3.86 9.23 13.07
C GLY A 8 -4.60 9.14 11.74
N LEU A 9 -5.41 8.11 11.52
CA LEU A 9 -6.19 7.92 10.29
C LEU A 9 -7.48 8.73 10.28
N LEU A 10 -8.03 9.00 11.47
CA LEU A 10 -9.23 9.80 11.66
C LEU A 10 -8.97 10.94 12.65
N LYS A 11 -9.62 12.07 12.42
CA LYS A 11 -9.78 13.14 13.43
C LYS A 11 -11.16 13.00 14.05
N ARG A 12 -11.25 13.20 15.35
CA ARG A 12 -12.50 13.20 16.11
C ARG A 12 -12.72 14.58 16.71
N LYS A 13 -13.95 15.10 16.58
CA LYS A 13 -14.39 16.33 17.22
C LYS A 13 -15.71 16.07 17.96
N LEU A 14 -15.84 16.57 19.18
CA LEU A 14 -17.12 16.53 19.90
C LEU A 14 -17.98 17.70 19.44
N GLU A 15 -19.20 17.41 18.98
CA GLU A 15 -20.21 18.41 18.61
C GLU A 15 -21.49 18.10 19.39
N GLY A 16 -21.80 18.95 20.37
CA GLY A 16 -22.85 18.69 21.37
C GLY A 16 -22.51 17.47 22.23
N LYS A 17 -23.34 16.42 22.13
CA LYS A 17 -23.15 15.13 22.83
C LYS A 17 -22.59 14.02 21.94
N THR A 18 -22.25 14.33 20.68
CA THR A 18 -21.89 13.32 19.67
C THR A 18 -20.49 13.58 19.11
N HIS A 19 -19.76 12.50 18.84
CA HIS A 19 -18.46 12.58 18.18
C HIS A 19 -18.61 12.54 16.66
N ILE A 20 -18.11 13.56 15.98
CA ILE A 20 -17.98 13.63 14.53
C ILE A 20 -16.57 13.22 14.13
N TYR A 21 -16.48 12.28 13.19
CA TYR A 21 -15.22 11.75 12.69
C TYR A 21 -14.98 12.21 11.25
N LYS A 22 -13.75 12.60 10.94
CA LYS A 22 -13.34 12.98 9.58
C LYS A 22 -12.03 12.30 9.20
N PRO A 23 -11.83 11.92 7.93
CA PRO A 23 -10.54 11.41 7.46
C PRO A 23 -9.41 12.41 7.74
N ALA A 24 -8.32 11.92 8.33
CA ALA A 24 -7.12 12.72 8.55
C ALA A 24 -6.14 12.62 7.37
N VAL A 25 -6.25 11.54 6.59
CA VAL A 25 -5.33 11.16 5.51
C VAL A 25 -6.11 10.73 4.28
N LYS A 26 -5.51 10.88 3.08
CA LYS A 26 -6.10 10.41 1.82
C LYS A 26 -6.02 8.89 1.74
N GLN A 27 -7.10 8.26 1.29
CA GLN A 27 -7.17 6.80 1.10
C GLN A 27 -6.01 6.25 0.26
N LYS A 28 -5.68 6.93 -0.85
CA LYS A 28 -4.58 6.54 -1.74
C LYS A 28 -3.23 6.43 -1.01
N ASN A 29 -2.96 7.34 -0.08
CA ASN A 29 -1.71 7.34 0.67
C ASN A 29 -1.67 6.15 1.64
N VAL A 30 -2.77 5.89 2.34
CA VAL A 30 -2.88 4.74 3.26
C VAL A 30 -2.68 3.42 2.51
N LEU A 31 -3.34 3.27 1.35
CA LEU A 31 -3.19 2.08 0.51
C LEU A 31 -1.75 1.89 0.04
N SER A 32 -1.11 2.96 -0.44
CA SER A 32 0.29 2.90 -0.87
C SER A 32 1.22 2.50 0.28
N THR A 33 1.05 3.08 1.47
CA THR A 33 1.84 2.71 2.66
C THR A 33 1.64 1.25 3.04
N LEU A 34 0.38 0.77 3.07
CA LEU A 34 0.08 -0.63 3.37
C LEU A 34 0.71 -1.58 2.35
N LEU A 35 0.63 -1.27 1.06
CA LEU A 35 1.26 -2.08 0.01
C LEU A 35 2.78 -2.17 0.19
N HIS A 36 3.44 -1.04 0.46
CA HIS A 36 4.89 -1.04 0.71
C HIS A 36 5.28 -1.81 1.97
N GLN A 37 4.51 -1.68 3.05
CA GLN A 37 4.76 -2.44 4.28
C GLN A 37 4.57 -3.94 4.08
N THR A 38 3.50 -4.35 3.40
CA THR A 38 3.24 -5.76 3.10
C THR A 38 4.35 -6.33 2.23
N MET A 39 4.75 -5.62 1.17
CA MET A 39 5.82 -6.09 0.29
C MET A 39 7.16 -6.18 1.03
N GLY A 40 7.51 -5.17 1.83
CA GLY A 40 8.73 -5.20 2.64
C GLY A 40 8.76 -6.33 3.67
N ASN A 41 7.61 -6.65 4.28
CA ASN A 41 7.50 -7.81 5.18
C ASN A 41 7.60 -9.14 4.43
N LEU A 42 7.03 -9.22 3.23
CA LEU A 42 7.08 -10.44 2.42
C LEU A 42 8.51 -10.72 1.98
N THR A 43 9.22 -9.72 1.46
CA THR A 43 10.62 -9.88 1.04
C THR A 43 11.57 -10.07 2.22
N SER A 44 11.31 -9.48 3.39
CA SER A 44 12.14 -9.72 4.57
C SER A 44 12.00 -11.13 5.13
N GLN A 45 10.84 -11.75 4.97
CA GLN A 45 10.56 -13.10 5.45
C GLN A 45 11.02 -14.19 4.48
N PHE A 46 10.90 -13.95 3.18
CA PHE A 46 11.07 -14.99 2.15
C PHE A 46 12.13 -14.66 1.08
N GLY A 47 12.81 -13.52 1.18
CA GLY A 47 13.89 -13.18 0.26
C GLY A 47 13.44 -12.99 -1.19
N GLU A 48 14.29 -13.46 -2.12
CA GLU A 48 14.08 -13.32 -3.56
C GLU A 48 12.98 -14.26 -4.08
N GLU A 49 12.75 -15.39 -3.39
CA GLU A 49 11.72 -16.37 -3.71
C GLU A 49 10.31 -15.77 -3.67
N ALA A 50 10.06 -14.82 -2.76
CA ALA A 50 8.81 -14.07 -2.74
C ALA A 50 8.60 -13.19 -3.98
N LEU A 51 9.67 -12.62 -4.54
CA LEU A 51 9.59 -11.82 -5.76
C LEU A 51 9.33 -12.71 -6.97
N ILE A 52 9.98 -13.88 -7.04
CA ILE A 52 9.76 -14.87 -8.11
C ILE A 52 8.31 -15.35 -8.09
N ALA A 53 7.80 -15.76 -6.92
CA ALA A 53 6.41 -16.20 -6.78
C ALA A 53 5.40 -15.08 -7.12
N PHE A 54 5.76 -13.81 -6.88
CA PHE A 54 4.93 -12.69 -7.30
C PHE A 54 4.90 -12.52 -8.82
N VAL A 55 6.02 -12.79 -9.50
CA VAL A 55 6.10 -12.77 -10.98
C VAL A 55 5.24 -13.86 -11.60
N ASP A 56 5.19 -15.06 -11.01
CA ASP A 56 4.31 -16.14 -11.47
C ASP A 56 2.83 -15.73 -11.41
N GLY A 57 2.46 -14.81 -10.52
CA GLY A 57 1.11 -14.25 -10.44
C GLY A 57 0.78 -13.15 -11.46
N LEU A 58 1.73 -12.75 -12.32
CA LEU A 58 1.55 -11.67 -13.29
C LEU A 58 0.93 -12.12 -14.62
N ASP A 59 0.53 -13.38 -14.75
CA ASP A 59 0.01 -13.93 -16.02
C ASP A 59 -1.25 -13.21 -16.53
N ASP A 60 -2.06 -12.60 -15.64
CA ASP A 60 -3.32 -11.92 -15.99
C ASP A 60 -3.19 -10.39 -16.14
N ILE A 61 -1.98 -9.83 -16.23
CA ILE A 61 -1.82 -8.36 -16.36
C ILE A 61 -1.98 -7.89 -17.81
N SER A 62 -2.51 -6.67 -17.98
CA SER A 62 -2.57 -6.04 -19.31
C SER A 62 -1.18 -5.78 -19.89
N ALA A 63 -1.08 -5.79 -21.22
CA ALA A 63 0.16 -5.48 -21.94
C ALA A 63 0.77 -4.12 -21.55
N GLU A 64 -0.08 -3.11 -21.32
CA GLU A 64 0.35 -1.79 -20.85
C GLU A 64 1.00 -1.85 -19.45
N THR A 65 0.43 -2.64 -18.55
CA THR A 65 0.98 -2.81 -17.18
C THR A 65 2.30 -3.57 -17.23
N ARG A 66 2.39 -4.60 -18.08
CA ARG A 66 3.64 -5.35 -18.32
C ARG A 66 4.75 -4.45 -18.85
N GLN A 67 4.43 -3.58 -19.81
CA GLN A 67 5.41 -2.63 -20.36
C GLN A 67 5.91 -1.64 -19.30
N LYS A 68 5.02 -1.09 -18.49
CA LYS A 68 5.38 -0.20 -17.37
C LYS A 68 6.30 -0.89 -16.34
N LEU A 69 6.11 -2.18 -16.09
CA LEU A 69 6.99 -2.96 -15.21
C LEU A 69 8.40 -3.09 -15.81
N ILE A 70 8.50 -3.44 -17.10
CA ILE A 70 9.79 -3.56 -17.81
C ILE A 70 10.56 -2.24 -17.77
N GLU A 71 9.91 -1.12 -18.11
CA GLU A 71 10.53 0.21 -18.08
C GLU A 71 11.07 0.57 -16.68
N LYS A 72 10.31 0.21 -15.63
CA LYS A 72 10.69 0.51 -14.25
C LYS A 72 11.88 -0.33 -13.78
N LEU A 73 11.98 -1.58 -14.22
CA LEU A 73 13.13 -2.45 -13.93
C LEU A 73 14.39 -1.95 -14.62
N GLN A 74 14.32 -1.62 -15.90
CA GLN A 74 15.46 -1.08 -16.67
C GLN A 74 15.98 0.24 -16.11
N LYS A 75 15.10 1.07 -15.54
CA LYS A 75 15.49 2.34 -14.91
C LYS A 75 16.31 2.15 -13.62
N ASN A 76 16.19 1.01 -12.96
CA ASN A 76 16.88 0.70 -11.71
C ASN A 76 18.25 0.01 -11.93
N GLU A 77 18.62 -0.33 -13.16
CA GLU A 77 19.93 -0.91 -13.52
C GLU A 77 21.04 0.15 -13.75
N LYS A 78 20.73 1.44 -13.63
CA LYS A 78 21.69 2.56 -13.70
C LYS A 78 22.07 3.06 -12.32
#